data_AF-A0A1H2R955-F1
#
_entry.id   AF-A0A1H2R955-F1
#
_cell.length_a   1.000
_cell.length_b   1.000
_cell.length_c   1.000
_cell.angle_alpha   90.00
_cell.angle_beta   90.00
_cell.angle_gamma   90.00
#
_symmetry.space_group_name_H-M   'P 1'
#
loop_
_entity.id
_entity.type
_entity.pdbx_description
1 polymer ?
#
loop_
_entity_poly.entity_id
_entity_poly.type
_entity_poly.pdbx_seq_one_letter_code
_entity_poly.pdbx_strand_id
1 'polypeptide(L)'
;MFDANEQEQLNKQGQSTQLDTGRFPVRTDLAREAHDMAVQEQESPEEGLPGVRIQEEEEEGVVTSWIYVESEEGEKAIGKAQGTYLTLEVPGLRSQDSMLQERVMKKFTQEFERYLGEVGIDPNASVLIVGLGNQSVTADALGPNVVKQSMVTRHLFQLMPDQVAEGYRPVSAIAPGVLGTTGIETSEVIFGVVERTKPDVIIAVDSLASRALSRVNTTIQVSDVGIFPGSGVGNKRLPLNQDTLGIPVIAIGIPTVVDAATIAHDTAEYVLAHIHREMNQEKPTNPLDPMNRASVKELHSQEISPESRQHMMGIVGGLEADEKQQLIQEVLEPLGQNLIVTPKEVDAFIGDMGKVVALGMNCALHDAVTPENVSSHSN
;
A
#
# COMPACT_ATOMS: atom_id res chain seq x y z
N MET A 1 18.91 -45.36 46.38
CA MET A 1 18.25 -46.17 45.33
C MET A 1 16.86 -45.57 45.17
N PHE A 2 16.44 -45.31 43.93
CA PHE A 2 15.52 -44.25 43.47
C PHE A 2 16.19 -42.86 43.44
N ASP A 3 16.32 -42.16 42.32
CA ASP A 3 15.96 -42.52 40.93
C ASP A 3 16.90 -41.85 39.93
N ALA A 4 17.41 -42.65 38.98
CA ALA A 4 18.18 -42.17 37.82
C ALA A 4 17.35 -41.27 36.88
N ASN A 5 16.03 -41.16 37.13
CA ASN A 5 15.11 -40.32 36.37
C ASN A 5 15.15 -38.82 36.73
N GLU A 6 15.64 -38.42 37.91
CA GLU A 6 15.70 -36.99 38.27
C GLU A 6 16.91 -36.27 37.66
N GLN A 7 18.03 -36.98 37.45
CA GLN A 7 19.19 -36.44 36.73
C GLN A 7 18.95 -36.36 35.21
N GLU A 8 18.03 -37.17 34.67
CA GLU A 8 17.64 -37.11 33.25
C GLU A 8 16.65 -35.97 32.95
N GLN A 9 15.94 -35.45 33.96
CA GLN A 9 15.07 -34.28 33.82
C GLN A 9 15.82 -32.94 33.89
N LEU A 10 16.91 -32.86 34.67
CA LEU A 10 17.77 -31.68 34.71
C LEU A 10 18.64 -31.52 33.45
N ASN A 11 18.98 -32.62 32.77
CA ASN A 11 19.71 -32.57 31.50
C ASN A 11 18.84 -32.26 30.27
N LYS A 12 17.50 -32.23 30.41
CA LYS A 12 16.59 -31.78 29.34
C LYS A 12 16.28 -30.28 29.37
N GLN A 13 16.70 -29.56 30.41
CA GLN A 13 16.60 -28.09 30.48
C GLN A 13 17.76 -27.36 29.79
N GLY A 14 18.72 -28.10 29.21
CA GLY A 14 19.85 -27.56 28.43
C GLY A 14 19.71 -27.69 26.92
N GLN A 15 18.58 -28.18 26.40
CA GLN A 15 18.29 -28.04 24.98
C GLN A 15 17.85 -26.60 24.78
N SER A 16 18.76 -25.81 24.22
CA SER A 16 18.46 -24.54 23.56
C SER A 16 17.07 -24.64 22.95
N THR A 17 16.12 -23.93 23.53
CA THR A 17 14.95 -23.49 22.80
C THR A 17 15.58 -22.75 21.63
N GLN A 18 15.70 -23.42 20.48
CA GLN A 18 15.75 -22.72 19.21
C GLN A 18 14.50 -21.87 19.29
N LEU A 19 14.70 -20.60 19.62
CA LEU A 19 13.72 -19.58 19.33
C LEU A 19 13.35 -19.89 17.89
N ASP A 20 12.11 -20.31 17.69
CA ASP A 20 11.53 -20.34 16.37
C ASP A 20 11.56 -18.88 15.94
N THR A 21 12.67 -18.50 15.31
CA THR A 21 12.87 -17.22 14.62
C THR A 21 12.00 -17.32 13.39
N GLY A 22 10.69 -17.48 13.62
CA GLY A 22 9.68 -17.42 12.60
C GLY A 22 9.93 -16.09 11.94
N ARG A 23 10.59 -16.14 10.77
CA ARG A 23 10.80 -15.00 9.90
C ARG A 23 9.44 -14.33 9.84
N PHE A 24 9.28 -13.19 10.50
CA PHE A 24 8.09 -12.39 10.30
C PHE A 24 8.17 -12.02 8.82
N PRO A 25 7.28 -12.57 7.96
CA PRO A 25 7.40 -12.31 6.54
C PRO A 25 7.24 -10.80 6.37
N VAL A 26 8.30 -10.23 5.81
CA VAL A 26 8.45 -8.81 5.50
C VAL A 26 7.39 -8.47 4.45
N ARG A 27 6.17 -8.14 4.89
CA ARG A 27 5.02 -7.91 4.01
C ARG A 27 4.91 -6.42 3.66
N THR A 28 4.76 -6.13 2.39
CA THR A 28 4.35 -4.82 1.85
C THR A 28 2.96 -4.95 1.24
N ASP A 29 2.17 -3.88 1.26
CA ASP A 29 0.87 -3.81 0.59
C ASP A 29 1.01 -3.47 -0.90
N LEU A 30 2.16 -2.93 -1.33
CA LEU A 30 2.42 -2.53 -2.71
C LEU A 30 3.04 -3.66 -3.56
N ALA A 31 2.49 -3.90 -4.75
CA ALA A 31 2.97 -4.90 -5.69
C ALA A 31 4.35 -4.55 -6.26
N ARG A 32 4.58 -3.27 -6.58
CA ARG A 32 5.89 -2.81 -7.08
C ARG A 32 6.99 -2.93 -6.04
N GLU A 33 6.70 -2.62 -4.77
CA GLU A 33 7.66 -2.85 -3.68
C GLU A 33 7.98 -4.34 -3.52
N ALA A 34 6.97 -5.20 -3.59
CA ALA A 34 7.15 -6.65 -3.48
C ALA A 34 8.03 -7.20 -4.61
N HIS A 35 7.83 -6.69 -5.83
CA HIS A 35 8.69 -7.00 -6.97
C HIS A 35 10.13 -6.53 -6.76
N ASP A 36 10.33 -5.25 -6.40
CA ASP A 36 11.66 -4.67 -6.22
C ASP A 36 12.47 -5.45 -5.16
N MET A 37 11.82 -5.89 -4.08
CA MET A 37 12.42 -6.75 -3.06
C MET A 37 12.79 -8.14 -3.60
N ALA A 38 11.86 -8.81 -4.28
CA ALA A 38 12.08 -10.14 -4.82
C ALA A 38 13.23 -10.19 -5.85
N VAL A 39 13.40 -9.12 -6.65
CA VAL A 39 14.52 -9.01 -7.58
C VAL A 39 15.85 -8.78 -6.86
N GLN A 40 15.86 -8.01 -5.76
CA GLN A 40 17.07 -7.79 -4.95
C GLN A 40 17.56 -9.04 -4.22
N GLU A 41 16.64 -9.95 -3.88
CA GLU A 41 16.95 -11.22 -3.22
C GLU A 41 17.47 -12.31 -4.19
N GLN A 42 17.35 -12.11 -5.51
CA GLN A 42 17.83 -13.08 -6.51
C GLN A 42 19.33 -12.91 -6.82
N GLU A 43 20.03 -14.04 -6.99
CA GLU A 43 21.43 -14.07 -7.43
C GLU A 43 21.61 -13.56 -8.89
N SER A 44 20.54 -13.48 -9.69
CA SER A 44 20.58 -13.07 -11.10
C SER A 44 19.39 -12.15 -11.47
N PRO A 45 19.51 -10.83 -11.22
CA PRO A 45 18.43 -9.85 -11.42
C PRO A 45 17.96 -9.69 -12.88
N GLU A 46 18.79 -10.09 -13.86
CA GLU A 46 18.53 -9.86 -15.29
C GLU A 46 17.51 -10.81 -15.92
N GLU A 47 17.21 -11.96 -15.29
CA GLU A 47 16.28 -12.96 -15.85
C GLU A 47 14.80 -12.66 -15.54
N GLY A 48 14.53 -11.69 -14.66
CA GLY A 48 13.17 -11.36 -14.20
C GLY A 48 12.58 -12.45 -13.29
N LEU A 49 11.43 -12.16 -12.68
CA LEU A 49 10.76 -13.14 -11.82
C LEU A 49 9.93 -14.13 -12.66
N PRO A 50 10.12 -15.46 -12.48
CA PRO A 50 9.33 -16.45 -13.19
C PRO A 50 7.85 -16.30 -12.86
N GLY A 51 6.99 -16.31 -13.87
CA GLY A 51 5.54 -16.21 -13.69
C GLY A 51 5.01 -14.81 -13.40
N VAL A 52 5.85 -13.77 -13.53
CA VAL A 52 5.48 -12.36 -13.39
C VAL A 52 5.83 -11.61 -14.68
N ARG A 53 4.87 -10.90 -15.24
CA ARG A 53 5.07 -10.03 -16.42
C ARG A 53 4.91 -8.57 -16.01
N ILE A 54 5.82 -7.72 -16.46
CA ILE A 54 5.82 -6.29 -16.13
C ILE A 54 5.81 -5.43 -17.40
N GLN A 55 5.02 -4.37 -17.38
CA GLN A 55 5.05 -3.30 -18.37
C GLN A 55 5.13 -1.97 -17.66
N GLU A 56 6.15 -1.18 -17.95
CA GLU A 56 6.32 0.16 -17.36
C GLU A 56 6.38 1.22 -18.44
N GLU A 57 5.73 2.34 -18.17
CA GLU A 57 5.74 3.53 -19.01
C GLU A 57 5.85 4.77 -18.11
N GLU A 58 6.69 5.71 -18.51
CA GLU A 58 6.78 7.02 -17.87
C GLU A 58 6.26 8.08 -18.84
N GLU A 59 5.21 8.78 -18.44
CA GLU A 59 4.59 9.84 -19.23
C GLU A 59 4.32 11.05 -18.33
N GLU A 60 4.79 12.24 -18.72
CA GLU A 60 4.55 13.51 -18.02
C GLU A 60 4.83 13.50 -16.50
N GLY A 61 5.80 12.70 -16.05
CA GLY A 61 6.18 12.56 -14.63
C GLY A 61 5.27 11.63 -13.83
N VAL A 62 4.45 10.82 -14.50
CA VAL A 62 3.68 9.71 -13.94
C VAL A 62 4.29 8.40 -14.44
N VAL A 63 4.83 7.61 -13.51
CA VAL A 63 5.32 6.26 -13.80
C VAL A 63 4.17 5.29 -13.63
N THR A 64 3.74 4.67 -14.72
CA THR A 64 2.67 3.66 -14.74
C THR A 64 3.32 2.29 -14.86
N SER A 65 3.03 1.39 -13.92
CA SER A 65 3.57 0.03 -13.87
C SER A 65 2.43 -0.97 -13.79
N TRP A 66 2.37 -1.86 -14.79
CA TRP A 66 1.45 -2.98 -14.87
C TRP A 66 2.19 -4.26 -14.53
N ILE A 67 1.79 -4.94 -13.46
CA ILE A 67 2.36 -6.20 -13.01
C ILE A 67 1.28 -7.27 -13.11
N TYR A 68 1.55 -8.32 -13.88
CA TYR A 68 0.67 -9.47 -14.04
C TYR A 68 1.33 -10.65 -13.34
N VAL A 69 0.70 -11.15 -12.28
CA VAL A 69 1.10 -12.38 -11.61
C VAL A 69 0.27 -13.49 -12.23
N GLU A 70 0.89 -14.33 -13.06
CA GLU A 70 0.18 -15.26 -13.95
C GLU A 70 0.23 -16.72 -13.45
N SER A 71 1.02 -17.03 -12.41
CA SER A 71 1.20 -18.39 -11.91
C SER A 71 1.46 -18.47 -10.40
N GLU A 72 1.27 -19.66 -9.81
CA GLU A 72 1.59 -19.96 -8.40
C GLU A 72 3.10 -19.81 -8.11
N GLU A 73 3.96 -20.06 -9.10
CA GLU A 73 5.39 -19.78 -8.99
C GLU A 73 5.65 -18.27 -8.86
N GLY A 74 4.93 -17.46 -9.64
CA GLY A 74 4.94 -16.00 -9.53
C GLY A 74 4.45 -15.53 -8.17
N GLU A 75 3.38 -16.13 -7.62
CA GLU A 75 2.89 -15.79 -6.29
C GLU A 75 3.93 -16.01 -5.20
N LYS A 76 4.66 -17.13 -5.27
CA LYS A 76 5.73 -17.45 -4.32
C LYS A 76 6.95 -16.55 -4.51
N ALA A 77 7.27 -16.20 -5.74
CA ALA A 77 8.40 -15.34 -6.07
C ALA A 77 8.19 -13.90 -5.57
N ILE A 78 7.01 -13.32 -5.80
CA ILE A 78 6.71 -11.93 -5.44
C ILE A 78 6.05 -11.80 -4.05
N GLY A 79 5.49 -12.87 -3.49
CA GLY A 79 4.75 -12.84 -2.22
C GLY A 79 3.39 -12.15 -2.30
N LYS A 80 2.80 -12.06 -3.51
CA LYS A 80 1.45 -11.51 -3.78
C LYS A 80 0.62 -12.55 -4.49
N ALA A 81 -0.70 -12.52 -4.28
CA ALA A 81 -1.60 -13.46 -4.94
C ALA A 81 -1.74 -13.15 -6.44
N GLN A 82 -2.20 -14.15 -7.19
CA GLN A 82 -2.36 -14.11 -8.63
C GLN A 82 -3.38 -13.04 -9.02
N GLY A 83 -3.04 -12.23 -10.02
CA GLY A 83 -3.89 -11.14 -10.48
C GLY A 83 -3.13 -10.06 -11.23
N THR A 84 -3.85 -8.98 -11.52
CA THR A 84 -3.36 -7.82 -12.25
C THR A 84 -3.22 -6.63 -11.30
N TYR A 85 -2.03 -6.05 -11.26
CA TYR A 85 -1.72 -4.90 -10.43
C TYR A 85 -1.34 -3.72 -11.33
N LEU A 86 -2.04 -2.60 -11.17
CA LEU A 86 -1.73 -1.33 -11.79
C LEU A 86 -1.22 -0.38 -10.71
N THR A 87 -0.06 0.22 -10.92
CA THR A 87 0.54 1.18 -10.01
C THR A 87 0.87 2.47 -10.74
N LEU A 88 0.30 3.59 -10.30
CA LEU A 88 0.70 4.94 -10.72
C LEU A 88 1.58 5.53 -9.63
N GLU A 89 2.84 5.81 -9.93
CA GLU A 89 3.75 6.51 -9.03
C GLU A 89 4.08 7.91 -9.55
N VAL A 90 3.80 8.88 -8.68
CA VAL A 90 3.87 10.31 -8.98
C VAL A 90 4.47 11.01 -7.77
N PRO A 91 5.81 11.14 -7.69
CA PRO A 91 6.49 11.78 -6.56
C PRO A 91 5.98 13.20 -6.26
N GLY A 92 5.50 13.91 -7.27
CA GLY A 92 4.94 15.25 -7.16
C GLY A 92 3.60 15.34 -6.42
N LEU A 93 2.88 14.24 -6.19
CA LEU A 93 1.56 14.26 -5.49
C LEU A 93 1.64 14.76 -4.04
N ARG A 94 2.84 14.79 -3.45
CA ARG A 94 3.09 15.43 -2.15
C ARG A 94 2.90 16.93 -2.18
N SER A 95 3.04 17.53 -3.35
CA SER A 95 2.75 18.94 -3.54
C SER A 95 1.26 19.14 -3.77
N GLN A 96 0.72 20.24 -3.26
CA GLN A 96 -0.68 20.64 -3.48
C GLN A 96 -0.86 21.31 -4.86
N ASP A 97 -0.19 20.79 -5.89
CA ASP A 97 -0.26 21.31 -7.27
C ASP A 97 -1.54 20.81 -7.96
N SER A 98 -2.53 21.68 -8.08
CA SER A 98 -3.80 21.38 -8.74
C SER A 98 -3.65 20.99 -10.21
N MET A 99 -2.65 21.52 -10.93
CA MET A 99 -2.42 21.16 -12.33
C MET A 99 -1.88 19.73 -12.44
N LEU A 100 -1.02 19.32 -11.50
CA LEU A 100 -0.56 17.94 -11.42
C LEU A 100 -1.71 17.00 -11.06
N GLN A 101 -2.53 17.37 -10.08
CA GLN A 101 -3.69 16.58 -9.67
C GLN A 101 -4.65 16.33 -10.85
N GLU A 102 -4.90 17.34 -11.70
CA GLU A 102 -5.72 17.17 -12.90
C GLU A 102 -5.08 16.20 -13.91
N ARG A 103 -3.77 16.27 -14.12
CA ARG A 103 -3.05 15.31 -15.00
C ARG A 103 -3.12 13.89 -14.45
N VAL A 104 -2.88 13.72 -13.15
CA VAL A 104 -2.97 12.41 -12.48
C VAL A 104 -4.38 11.86 -12.58
N MET A 105 -5.42 12.68 -12.38
CA MET A 105 -6.81 12.28 -12.57
C MET A 105 -7.06 11.75 -13.99
N LYS A 106 -6.62 12.47 -15.02
CA LYS A 106 -6.79 12.05 -16.43
C LYS A 106 -6.06 10.74 -16.72
N LYS A 107 -4.81 10.61 -16.29
CA LYS A 107 -4.03 9.37 -16.48
C LYS A 107 -4.66 8.21 -15.70
N PHE A 108 -5.07 8.44 -14.45
CA PHE A 108 -5.77 7.44 -13.65
C PHE A 108 -7.08 6.99 -14.32
N THR A 109 -7.91 7.90 -14.84
CA THR A 109 -9.12 7.55 -15.60
C THR A 109 -8.79 6.63 -16.77
N GLN A 110 -7.83 7.00 -17.62
CA GLN A 110 -7.45 6.21 -18.80
C GLN A 110 -6.96 4.80 -18.43
N GLU A 111 -6.04 4.72 -17.46
CA GLU A 111 -5.50 3.42 -17.02
C GLU A 111 -6.55 2.59 -16.28
N PHE A 112 -7.47 3.22 -15.54
CA PHE A 112 -8.55 2.53 -14.83
C PHE A 112 -9.64 2.02 -15.77
N GLU A 113 -10.02 2.77 -16.82
CA GLU A 113 -10.90 2.28 -17.89
C GLU A 113 -10.30 1.06 -18.59
N ARG A 114 -9.00 1.14 -18.95
CA ARG A 114 -8.26 0.01 -19.49
C ARG A 114 -8.27 -1.18 -18.53
N TYR A 115 -8.03 -0.93 -17.24
CA TYR A 115 -8.01 -1.95 -16.19
C TYR A 115 -9.35 -2.68 -16.07
N LEU A 116 -10.47 -1.94 -16.07
CA LEU A 116 -11.81 -2.54 -16.07
C LEU A 116 -12.04 -3.43 -17.30
N GLY A 117 -11.53 -3.03 -18.47
CA GLY A 117 -11.57 -3.81 -19.69
C GLY A 117 -10.74 -5.10 -19.62
N GLU A 118 -9.51 -5.04 -19.12
CA GLU A 118 -8.60 -6.19 -18.97
C GLU A 118 -9.16 -7.25 -18.00
N VAL A 119 -9.77 -6.81 -16.89
CA VAL A 119 -10.40 -7.70 -15.90
C VAL A 119 -11.78 -8.20 -16.36
N GLY A 120 -12.30 -7.69 -17.48
CA GLY A 120 -13.54 -8.16 -18.10
C GLY A 120 -14.82 -7.65 -17.44
N ILE A 121 -14.79 -6.45 -16.85
CA ILE A 121 -15.98 -5.82 -16.26
C ILE A 121 -16.85 -5.20 -17.37
N ASP A 122 -18.13 -5.56 -17.39
CA ASP A 122 -19.08 -5.05 -18.38
C ASP A 122 -19.28 -3.51 -18.24
N PRO A 123 -19.34 -2.75 -19.35
CA PRO A 123 -19.61 -1.31 -19.32
C PRO A 123 -20.89 -0.90 -18.59
N ASN A 124 -21.88 -1.79 -18.52
CA ASN A 124 -23.17 -1.59 -17.84
C ASN A 124 -23.26 -2.33 -16.49
N ALA A 125 -22.17 -2.96 -16.02
CA ALA A 125 -22.13 -3.69 -14.76
C ALA A 125 -22.60 -2.81 -13.58
N SER A 126 -23.39 -3.37 -12.67
CA SER A 126 -23.73 -2.69 -11.43
C SER A 126 -22.55 -2.68 -10.45
N VAL A 127 -22.23 -1.51 -9.92
CA VAL A 127 -21.03 -1.29 -9.12
C VAL A 127 -21.40 -0.96 -7.69
N LEU A 128 -20.70 -1.58 -6.74
CA LEU A 128 -20.70 -1.16 -5.34
C LEU A 128 -19.31 -0.61 -4.96
N ILE A 129 -19.24 0.70 -4.74
CA ILE A 129 -18.06 1.36 -4.19
C ILE A 129 -18.08 1.20 -2.67
N VAL A 130 -17.00 0.68 -2.10
CA VAL A 130 -16.84 0.50 -0.65
C VAL A 130 -15.65 1.34 -0.19
N GLY A 131 -15.92 2.41 0.55
CA GLY A 131 -14.88 3.22 1.18
C GLY A 131 -14.48 2.63 2.52
N LEU A 132 -13.36 1.92 2.57
CA LEU A 132 -12.79 1.36 3.80
C LEU A 132 -12.00 2.42 4.56
N GLY A 133 -11.93 2.23 5.88
CA GLY A 133 -11.14 3.07 6.78
C GLY A 133 -11.97 3.83 7.82
N ASN A 134 -11.28 4.43 8.78
CA ASN A 134 -11.87 5.14 9.90
C ASN A 134 -11.86 6.66 9.67
N GLN A 135 -13.04 7.26 9.50
CA GLN A 135 -13.21 8.73 9.38
C GLN A 135 -12.60 9.53 10.54
N SER A 136 -12.44 8.92 11.72
CA SER A 136 -11.87 9.59 12.90
C SER A 136 -10.33 9.62 12.89
N VAL A 137 -9.69 8.88 11.99
CA VAL A 137 -8.22 8.83 11.84
C VAL A 137 -7.90 9.38 10.46
N THR A 138 -7.35 10.60 10.40
CA THR A 138 -7.19 11.33 9.13
C THR A 138 -6.47 10.52 8.04
N ALA A 139 -5.36 9.86 8.38
CA ALA A 139 -4.59 9.07 7.42
C ALA A 139 -5.36 7.83 6.91
N ASP A 140 -6.39 7.39 7.62
CA ASP A 140 -7.24 6.24 7.31
C ASP A 140 -8.63 6.67 6.78
N ALA A 141 -8.84 7.97 6.53
CA ALA A 141 -10.14 8.51 6.12
C ALA A 141 -10.31 8.63 4.59
N LEU A 142 -9.41 8.02 3.81
CA LEU A 142 -9.42 8.12 2.35
C LEU A 142 -10.67 7.49 1.72
N GLY A 143 -10.96 6.23 2.03
CA GLY A 143 -12.13 5.53 1.47
C GLY A 143 -13.45 6.27 1.73
N PRO A 144 -13.74 6.70 2.97
CA PRO A 144 -14.89 7.55 3.25
C PRO A 144 -14.92 8.87 2.47
N ASN A 145 -13.77 9.51 2.24
CA ASN A 145 -13.69 10.72 1.41
C ASN A 145 -14.03 10.44 -0.06
N VAL A 146 -13.51 9.34 -0.61
CA VAL A 146 -13.81 8.93 -1.99
C VAL A 146 -15.29 8.64 -2.16
N VAL A 147 -15.92 7.92 -1.23
CA VAL A 147 -17.37 7.63 -1.26
C VAL A 147 -18.20 8.93 -1.24
N LYS A 148 -17.80 9.93 -0.46
CA LYS A 148 -18.51 11.22 -0.37
C LYS A 148 -18.55 11.95 -1.71
N GLN A 149 -17.53 11.78 -2.54
CA GLN A 149 -17.37 12.46 -3.83
C GLN A 149 -17.74 11.59 -5.03
N SER A 150 -18.06 10.31 -4.79
CA SER A 150 -18.49 9.37 -5.82
C SER A 150 -19.89 9.71 -6.34
N MET A 151 -20.08 9.57 -7.65
CA MET A 151 -21.38 9.77 -8.29
C MET A 151 -22.25 8.54 -8.08
N VAL A 152 -23.28 8.65 -7.23
CA VAL A 152 -24.19 7.54 -6.91
C VAL A 152 -25.43 7.60 -7.79
N THR A 153 -25.64 6.59 -8.63
CA THR A 153 -26.70 6.57 -9.66
C THR A 153 -27.68 5.41 -9.52
N ARG A 154 -27.37 4.35 -8.75
CA ARG A 154 -28.20 3.13 -8.62
C ARG A 154 -29.66 3.42 -8.30
N HIS A 155 -29.93 4.40 -7.45
CA HIS A 155 -31.29 4.75 -7.05
C HIS A 155 -32.12 5.32 -8.22
N LEU A 156 -31.50 6.02 -9.18
CA LEU A 156 -32.16 6.55 -10.37
C LEU A 156 -32.61 5.42 -11.30
N PHE A 157 -31.77 4.41 -11.50
CA PHE A 157 -32.13 3.21 -12.26
C PHE A 157 -33.31 2.43 -11.63
N GLN A 158 -33.45 2.48 -10.30
CA GLN A 158 -34.51 1.76 -9.59
C GLN A 158 -35.82 2.52 -9.52
N LEU A 159 -35.75 3.85 -9.34
CA LEU A 159 -36.93 4.68 -9.10
C LEU A 159 -37.43 5.37 -10.36
N MET A 160 -36.53 5.68 -11.30
CA MET A 160 -36.78 6.55 -12.45
C MET A 160 -36.04 6.06 -13.72
N PRO A 161 -36.20 4.79 -14.13
CA PRO A 161 -35.42 4.20 -15.22
C PRO A 161 -35.54 4.97 -16.55
N ASP A 162 -36.72 5.51 -16.86
CA ASP A 162 -36.97 6.26 -18.11
C ASP A 162 -36.30 7.65 -18.16
N GLN A 163 -35.71 8.11 -17.05
CA GLN A 163 -35.05 9.42 -16.96
C GLN A 163 -33.53 9.33 -16.92
N VAL A 164 -32.96 8.12 -16.87
CA VAL A 164 -31.52 7.95 -16.90
C VAL A 164 -31.06 8.00 -18.35
N ALA A 165 -30.20 8.97 -18.66
CA ALA A 165 -29.60 9.08 -19.99
C ALA A 165 -28.63 7.92 -20.27
N GLU A 166 -28.35 7.68 -21.53
CA GLU A 166 -27.29 6.75 -21.93
C GLU A 166 -25.91 7.22 -21.43
N GLY A 167 -25.00 6.27 -21.23
CA GLY A 167 -23.64 6.54 -20.73
C GLY A 167 -23.52 6.64 -19.22
N TYR A 168 -24.58 6.35 -18.45
CA TYR A 168 -24.49 6.17 -17.01
C TYR A 168 -24.53 4.68 -16.64
N ARG A 169 -23.63 4.27 -15.74
CA ARG A 169 -23.65 2.96 -15.08
C ARG A 169 -24.42 3.01 -13.75
N PRO A 170 -25.10 1.93 -13.31
CA PRO A 170 -25.72 1.86 -11.98
C PRO A 170 -24.67 1.69 -10.86
N VAL A 171 -24.34 2.78 -10.18
CA VAL A 171 -23.32 2.83 -9.11
C VAL A 171 -23.98 3.07 -7.76
N SER A 172 -23.63 2.26 -6.77
CA SER A 172 -23.94 2.46 -5.36
C SER A 172 -22.65 2.63 -4.56
N ALA A 173 -22.72 3.32 -3.43
CA ALA A 173 -21.55 3.53 -2.58
C ALA A 173 -21.91 3.41 -1.10
N ILE A 174 -21.02 2.83 -0.30
CA ILE A 174 -21.12 2.77 1.16
C ILE A 174 -19.75 3.02 1.80
N ALA A 175 -19.74 3.67 2.95
CA ALA A 175 -18.59 3.79 3.83
C ALA A 175 -18.96 3.15 5.18
N PRO A 176 -18.69 1.85 5.38
CA PRO A 176 -19.03 1.19 6.64
C PRO A 176 -18.23 1.76 7.81
N GLY A 177 -18.78 1.66 9.02
CA GLY A 177 -18.02 1.94 10.23
C GLY A 177 -16.97 0.86 10.52
N VAL A 178 -16.08 1.17 11.45
CA VAL A 178 -15.11 0.20 11.99
C VAL A 178 -15.69 -0.57 13.17
N LEU A 179 -15.16 -1.75 13.44
CA LEU A 179 -15.60 -2.62 14.55
C LEU A 179 -15.78 -1.86 15.88
N GLY A 180 -14.85 -0.96 16.20
CA GLY A 180 -14.87 -0.20 17.46
C GLY A 180 -16.06 0.76 17.61
N THR A 181 -16.73 1.13 16.52
CA THR A 181 -17.91 2.03 16.55
C THR A 181 -19.22 1.29 16.34
N THR A 182 -19.22 0.23 15.54
CA THR A 182 -20.45 -0.51 15.16
C THR A 182 -20.66 -1.80 15.96
N GLY A 183 -19.60 -2.41 16.48
CA GLY A 183 -19.61 -3.77 17.03
C GLY A 183 -19.79 -4.87 15.98
N ILE A 184 -19.77 -4.52 14.69
CA ILE A 184 -19.93 -5.43 13.55
C ILE A 184 -18.68 -5.29 12.68
N GLU A 185 -18.11 -6.41 12.25
CA GLU A 185 -16.95 -6.38 11.36
C GLU A 185 -17.30 -5.74 10.01
N THR A 186 -16.37 -4.95 9.47
CA THR A 186 -16.58 -4.24 8.21
C THR A 186 -16.91 -5.22 7.07
N SER A 187 -16.26 -6.39 7.04
CA SER A 187 -16.53 -7.46 6.07
C SER A 187 -17.96 -8.02 6.17
N GLU A 188 -18.52 -8.14 7.38
CA GLU A 188 -19.90 -8.61 7.58
C GLU A 188 -20.92 -7.60 7.07
N VAL A 189 -20.67 -6.30 7.29
CA VAL A 189 -21.51 -5.23 6.73
C VAL A 189 -21.50 -5.29 5.21
N ILE A 190 -20.31 -5.42 4.60
CA ILE A 190 -20.17 -5.48 3.14
C ILE A 190 -20.85 -6.73 2.60
N PHE A 191 -20.64 -7.90 3.21
CA PHE A 191 -21.28 -9.14 2.82
C PHE A 191 -22.81 -9.02 2.86
N GLY A 192 -23.38 -8.49 3.93
CA GLY A 192 -24.83 -8.29 4.06
C GLY A 192 -25.40 -7.32 3.03
N VAL A 193 -24.64 -6.28 2.65
CA VAL A 193 -25.04 -5.37 1.57
C VAL A 193 -25.00 -6.08 0.22
N VAL A 194 -23.90 -6.78 -0.10
CA VAL A 194 -23.70 -7.52 -1.35
C VAL A 194 -24.78 -8.57 -1.57
N GLU A 195 -25.12 -9.35 -0.54
CA GLU A 195 -26.18 -10.37 -0.59
C GLU A 195 -27.54 -9.76 -1.01
N ARG A 196 -27.80 -8.51 -0.59
CA ARG A 196 -29.06 -7.81 -0.82
C ARG A 196 -29.08 -7.00 -2.10
N THR A 197 -28.00 -6.29 -2.41
CA THR A 197 -27.94 -5.38 -3.57
C THR A 197 -27.51 -6.09 -4.84
N LYS A 198 -26.79 -7.21 -4.72
CA LYS A 198 -26.26 -8.05 -5.82
C LYS A 198 -25.56 -7.23 -6.90
N PRO A 199 -24.49 -6.48 -6.55
CA PRO A 199 -23.69 -5.79 -7.54
C PRO A 199 -22.89 -6.80 -8.36
N ASP A 200 -22.56 -6.44 -9.60
CA ASP A 200 -21.74 -7.25 -10.49
C ASP A 200 -20.24 -7.12 -10.16
N VAL A 201 -19.83 -6.01 -9.57
CA VAL A 201 -18.44 -5.76 -9.12
C VAL A 201 -18.40 -4.87 -7.89
N ILE A 202 -17.42 -5.11 -7.01
CA ILE A 202 -17.07 -4.22 -5.91
C ILE A 202 -15.81 -3.45 -6.25
N ILE A 203 -15.81 -2.14 -5.98
CA ILE A 203 -14.59 -1.34 -5.97
C ILE A 203 -14.34 -0.89 -4.52
N ALA A 204 -13.38 -1.53 -3.86
CA ALA A 204 -12.98 -1.22 -2.49
C ALA A 204 -11.85 -0.21 -2.50
N VAL A 205 -12.00 0.90 -1.79
CA VAL A 205 -10.99 1.95 -1.68
C VAL A 205 -10.47 2.01 -0.26
N ASP A 206 -9.15 1.87 -0.09
CA ASP A 206 -8.50 1.75 1.22
C ASP A 206 -7.23 2.61 1.33
N SER A 207 -6.90 3.02 2.55
CA SER A 207 -5.60 3.59 2.88
C SER A 207 -4.62 2.46 3.16
N LEU A 208 -3.48 2.42 2.46
CA LEU A 208 -2.45 1.38 2.63
C LEU A 208 -1.30 1.84 3.53
N ALA A 209 -0.52 0.88 4.01
CA ALA A 209 0.78 1.13 4.62
C ALA A 209 1.90 0.91 3.59
N SER A 210 2.86 1.84 3.54
CA SER A 210 4.07 1.72 2.72
C SER A 210 5.24 1.19 3.54
N ARG A 211 6.18 0.46 2.90
CA ARG A 211 7.51 0.19 3.48
C ARG A 211 8.54 1.22 3.07
N ALA A 212 8.33 1.94 1.98
CA ALA A 212 9.21 3.02 1.57
C ALA A 212 8.60 4.38 1.92
N LEU A 213 9.36 5.22 2.63
CA LEU A 213 8.95 6.60 2.87
C LEU A 213 8.76 7.36 1.57
N SER A 214 9.45 7.00 0.48
CA SER A 214 9.32 7.61 -0.86
C SER A 214 7.98 7.36 -1.55
N ARG A 215 7.20 6.36 -1.10
CA ARG A 215 5.91 5.96 -1.69
C ARG A 215 4.68 6.44 -0.92
N VAL A 216 4.89 6.92 0.30
CA VAL A 216 3.82 7.60 1.06
C VAL A 216 3.39 8.85 0.29
N ASN A 217 2.09 8.97 0.07
CA ASN A 217 1.43 10.07 -0.62
C ASN A 217 1.89 10.30 -2.09
N THR A 218 2.40 9.27 -2.75
CA THR A 218 2.88 9.37 -4.14
C THR A 218 2.42 8.24 -5.04
N THR A 219 1.76 7.22 -4.50
CA THR A 219 1.39 6.01 -5.23
C THR A 219 -0.11 5.75 -5.16
N ILE A 220 -0.71 5.39 -6.30
CA ILE A 220 -2.06 4.84 -6.39
C ILE A 220 -1.91 3.42 -6.94
N GLN A 221 -2.42 2.43 -6.22
CA GLN A 221 -2.41 1.04 -6.65
C GLN A 221 -3.84 0.55 -6.90
N VAL A 222 -4.04 -0.19 -7.98
CA VAL A 222 -5.28 -0.90 -8.32
C VAL A 222 -4.96 -2.38 -8.46
N SER A 223 -5.82 -3.26 -7.93
CA SER A 223 -5.68 -4.72 -8.04
C SER A 223 -7.02 -5.45 -8.01
N ASP A 224 -7.12 -6.62 -8.63
CA ASP A 224 -8.33 -7.45 -8.75
C ASP A 224 -8.35 -8.61 -7.74
N VAL A 225 -7.29 -8.71 -6.95
CA VAL A 225 -7.10 -9.72 -5.90
C VAL A 225 -7.88 -9.36 -4.62
N GLY A 226 -8.35 -8.12 -4.52
CA GLY A 226 -9.09 -7.60 -3.37
C GLY A 226 -8.20 -6.99 -2.27
N ILE A 227 -8.79 -6.74 -1.10
CA ILE A 227 -8.12 -6.13 0.06
C ILE A 227 -7.78 -7.22 1.08
N PHE A 228 -6.52 -7.30 1.48
CA PHE A 228 -6.04 -8.16 2.56
C PHE A 228 -5.75 -7.30 3.78
N PRO A 229 -6.65 -7.22 4.76
CA PRO A 229 -6.48 -6.26 5.82
C PRO A 229 -5.36 -6.69 6.76
N GLY A 230 -4.46 -5.76 7.08
CA GLY A 230 -3.37 -5.98 8.03
C GLY A 230 -2.11 -6.64 7.45
N SER A 231 -1.93 -6.69 6.12
CA SER A 231 -0.67 -7.16 5.54
C SER A 231 0.54 -6.29 5.91
N GLY A 232 0.35 -4.97 6.12
CA GLY A 232 1.40 -4.09 6.65
C GLY A 232 1.43 -3.88 8.18
N VAL A 233 0.36 -4.24 8.93
CA VAL A 233 0.21 -3.91 10.37
C VAL A 233 -0.14 -5.14 11.25
N GLY A 234 0.02 -6.35 10.71
CA GLY A 234 -0.06 -7.60 11.47
C GLY A 234 -1.45 -8.04 11.97
N ASN A 235 -2.54 -7.40 11.52
CA ASN A 235 -3.91 -7.77 11.93
C ASN A 235 -4.46 -8.93 11.08
N LYS A 236 -5.08 -9.92 11.72
CA LYS A 236 -5.70 -11.10 11.06
C LYS A 236 -7.19 -10.87 10.80
N ARG A 237 -7.55 -9.95 9.90
CA ARG A 237 -8.95 -9.76 9.49
C ARG A 237 -9.27 -10.62 8.26
N LEU A 238 -10.56 -10.90 8.05
CA LEU A 238 -11.02 -11.63 6.86
C LEU A 238 -10.70 -10.84 5.58
N PRO A 239 -10.15 -11.49 4.54
CA PRO A 239 -9.87 -10.83 3.27
C PRO A 239 -11.18 -10.45 2.56
N LEU A 240 -11.15 -9.30 1.89
CA LEU A 240 -12.23 -8.81 1.05
C LEU A 240 -11.85 -9.08 -0.41
N ASN A 241 -12.17 -10.26 -0.92
CA ASN A 241 -11.79 -10.70 -2.26
C ASN A 241 -12.92 -11.50 -2.94
N GLN A 242 -12.69 -11.92 -4.18
CA GLN A 242 -13.67 -12.68 -4.94
C GLN A 242 -14.01 -14.03 -4.29
N ASP A 243 -13.03 -14.68 -3.64
CA ASP A 243 -13.26 -15.97 -2.97
C ASP A 243 -14.24 -15.84 -1.79
N THR A 244 -14.17 -14.74 -1.03
CA THR A 244 -15.02 -14.53 0.14
C THR A 244 -16.40 -14.00 -0.22
N LEU A 245 -16.53 -13.18 -1.27
CA LEU A 245 -17.79 -12.51 -1.62
C LEU A 245 -18.52 -13.14 -2.81
N GLY A 246 -17.84 -13.98 -3.60
CA GLY A 246 -18.38 -14.62 -4.80
C GLY A 246 -18.56 -13.69 -6.00
N ILE A 247 -18.11 -12.43 -5.91
CA ILE A 247 -18.15 -11.44 -6.99
C ILE A 247 -16.79 -10.75 -7.14
N PRO A 248 -16.42 -10.26 -8.34
CA PRO A 248 -15.16 -9.56 -8.56
C PRO A 248 -14.96 -8.38 -7.60
N VAL A 249 -13.76 -8.27 -7.03
CA VAL A 249 -13.38 -7.19 -6.11
C VAL A 249 -12.14 -6.48 -6.63
N ILE A 250 -12.31 -5.22 -7.01
CA ILE A 250 -11.21 -4.33 -7.40
C ILE A 250 -10.85 -3.49 -6.19
N ALA A 251 -9.62 -3.62 -5.72
CA ALA A 251 -9.03 -2.85 -4.65
C ALA A 251 -8.26 -1.66 -5.21
N ILE A 252 -8.55 -0.46 -4.71
CA ILE A 252 -7.77 0.76 -4.93
C ILE A 252 -7.14 1.13 -3.59
N GLY A 253 -5.82 1.16 -3.56
CA GLY A 253 -5.04 1.43 -2.35
C GLY A 253 -4.05 2.57 -2.54
N ILE A 254 -4.00 3.49 -1.59
CA ILE A 254 -3.05 4.60 -1.57
C ILE A 254 -2.27 4.58 -0.27
N PRO A 255 -0.93 4.53 -0.29
CA PRO A 255 -0.14 4.52 0.92
C PRO A 255 -0.14 5.88 1.61
N THR A 256 -0.70 5.94 2.82
CA THR A 256 -0.82 7.18 3.61
C THR A 256 0.03 7.16 4.88
N VAL A 257 0.47 5.97 5.29
CA VAL A 257 1.24 5.75 6.52
C VAL A 257 2.42 4.82 6.27
N VAL A 258 3.36 4.87 7.20
CA VAL A 258 4.52 3.97 7.26
C VAL A 258 4.75 3.58 8.72
N ASP A 259 5.30 2.38 8.95
CA ASP A 259 5.64 1.91 10.29
C ASP A 259 6.78 2.74 10.90
N ALA A 260 6.71 3.02 12.21
CA ALA A 260 7.76 3.76 12.90
C ALA A 260 9.12 3.03 12.88
N ALA A 261 9.14 1.69 12.89
CA ALA A 261 10.36 0.90 12.76
C ALA A 261 11.03 1.13 11.40
N THR A 262 10.24 1.26 10.33
CA THR A 262 10.74 1.61 9.00
C THR A 262 11.38 3.00 8.99
N ILE A 263 10.73 4.00 9.60
CA ILE A 263 11.32 5.35 9.72
C ILE A 263 12.62 5.32 10.52
N ALA A 264 12.65 4.59 11.63
CA ALA A 264 13.84 4.46 12.47
C ALA A 264 14.98 3.76 11.72
N HIS A 265 14.68 2.73 10.94
CA HIS A 265 15.63 2.03 10.10
C HIS A 265 16.23 2.95 9.04
N ASP A 266 15.39 3.63 8.25
CA ASP A 266 15.84 4.59 7.23
C ASP A 266 16.70 5.70 7.85
N THR A 267 16.30 6.21 9.02
CA THR A 267 17.06 7.24 9.74
C THR A 267 18.43 6.73 10.16
N ALA A 268 18.53 5.50 10.66
CA ALA A 268 19.80 4.90 11.04
C ALA A 268 20.73 4.76 9.82
N GLU A 269 20.23 4.30 8.68
CA GLU A 269 21.01 4.20 7.44
C GLU A 269 21.44 5.58 6.92
N TYR A 270 20.59 6.61 7.00
CA TYR A 270 20.98 7.98 6.65
C TYR A 270 22.09 8.53 7.55
N VAL A 271 22.04 8.23 8.85
CA VAL A 271 23.10 8.62 9.79
C VAL A 271 24.40 7.92 9.44
N LEU A 272 24.37 6.64 9.08
CA LEU A 272 25.57 5.91 8.64
C LEU A 272 26.15 6.47 7.35
N ALA A 273 25.31 6.74 6.35
CA ALA A 273 25.74 7.35 5.11
C ALA A 273 26.37 8.73 5.36
N HIS A 274 25.81 9.51 6.28
CA HIS A 274 26.38 10.79 6.66
C HIS A 274 27.75 10.65 7.35
N ILE A 275 27.88 9.73 8.30
CA ILE A 275 29.18 9.44 8.97
C ILE A 275 30.21 8.97 7.94
N HIS A 276 29.84 8.06 7.05
CA HIS A 276 30.71 7.55 6.01
C HIS A 276 31.21 8.66 5.08
N ARG A 277 30.29 9.55 4.65
CA ARG A 277 30.63 10.73 3.85
C ARG A 277 31.62 11.64 4.58
N GLU A 278 31.43 11.90 5.87
CA GLU A 278 32.35 12.75 6.65
C GLU A 278 33.72 12.08 6.85
N MET A 279 33.78 10.76 7.04
CA MET A 279 35.05 10.02 7.15
C MET A 279 35.87 10.04 5.85
N ASN A 280 35.20 10.12 4.70
CA ASN A 280 35.84 10.10 3.38
C ASN A 280 36.10 11.50 2.80
N GLN A 281 35.78 12.58 3.53
CA GLN A 281 36.09 13.94 3.08
C GLN A 281 37.57 14.27 3.27
N GLU A 282 38.18 14.89 2.26
CA GLU A 282 39.60 15.31 2.31
C GLU A 282 39.89 16.36 3.41
N LYS A 283 38.85 17.07 3.88
CA LYS A 283 38.94 18.01 5.00
C LYS A 283 37.83 17.72 6.01
N PRO A 284 38.16 17.46 7.29
CA PRO A 284 37.15 17.28 8.31
C PRO A 284 36.38 18.59 8.49
N THR A 285 35.07 18.55 8.23
CA THR A 285 34.17 19.65 8.57
C THR A 285 33.52 19.42 9.93
N ASN A 286 32.83 20.43 10.47
CA ASN A 286 32.02 20.22 11.67
C ASN A 286 30.79 19.38 11.27
N PRO A 287 30.57 18.19 11.85
CA PRO A 287 29.44 17.32 11.48
C PRO A 287 28.07 17.97 11.69
N LEU A 288 28.00 19.01 12.52
CA LEU A 288 26.78 19.76 12.80
C LEU A 288 26.73 21.12 12.09
N ASP A 289 27.55 21.33 11.05
CA ASP A 289 27.52 22.55 10.25
C ASP A 289 26.20 22.63 9.45
N PRO A 290 25.31 23.60 9.74
CA PRO A 290 24.05 23.74 9.02
C PRO A 290 24.22 24.08 7.54
N MET A 291 25.41 24.54 7.11
CA MET A 291 25.74 24.83 5.72
C MET A 291 26.33 23.64 4.96
N ASN A 292 26.74 22.56 5.63
CA ASN A 292 27.25 21.32 5.01
C ASN A 292 26.23 20.17 5.10
N ARG A 293 24.96 20.45 4.75
CA ARG A 293 23.91 19.42 4.77
C ARG A 293 23.95 18.60 3.49
N ALA A 294 24.09 17.29 3.63
CA ALA A 294 23.95 16.35 2.54
C ALA A 294 22.51 16.33 2.01
N SER A 295 22.36 16.27 0.69
CA SER A 295 21.06 15.94 0.11
C SER A 295 20.74 14.45 0.34
N VAL A 296 19.45 14.10 0.40
CA VAL A 296 19.02 12.69 0.52
C VAL A 296 19.58 11.85 -0.63
N LYS A 297 19.69 12.43 -1.83
CA LYS A 297 20.29 11.78 -3.00
C LYS A 297 21.78 11.48 -2.81
N GLU A 298 22.54 12.40 -2.22
CA GLU A 298 23.96 12.18 -1.92
C GLU A 298 24.18 11.10 -0.86
N LEU A 299 23.29 11.01 0.14
CA LEU A 299 23.34 9.98 1.18
C LEU A 299 23.03 8.59 0.61
N HIS A 300 22.02 8.48 -0.25
CA HIS A 300 21.69 7.22 -0.94
C HIS A 300 22.80 6.72 -1.86
N SER A 301 23.60 7.63 -2.44
CA SER A 301 24.74 7.24 -3.28
C SER A 301 25.98 6.76 -2.51
N GLN A 302 25.95 6.76 -1.17
CA GLN A 302 27.07 6.28 -0.37
C GLN A 302 27.09 4.74 -0.36
N GLU A 303 28.07 4.15 -1.02
CA GLU A 303 28.33 2.71 -0.92
C GLU A 303 29.17 2.41 0.32
N ILE A 304 28.49 1.99 1.39
CA ILE A 304 29.15 1.64 2.65
C ILE A 304 29.49 0.16 2.64
N SER A 305 30.78 -0.19 2.68
CA SER A 305 31.19 -1.60 2.76
C SER A 305 30.67 -2.26 4.05
N PRO A 306 30.38 -3.58 4.05
CA PRO A 306 29.95 -4.30 5.25
C PRO A 306 30.92 -4.14 6.43
N GLU A 307 32.22 -4.15 6.14
CA GLU A 307 33.28 -3.90 7.13
C GLU A 307 33.18 -2.51 7.74
N SER A 308 32.92 -1.48 6.92
CA SER A 308 32.72 -0.10 7.40
C SER A 308 31.47 0.02 8.26
N ARG A 309 30.36 -0.62 7.86
CA ARG A 309 29.13 -0.67 8.67
C ARG A 309 29.37 -1.32 10.03
N GLN A 310 30.07 -2.46 10.06
CA GLN A 310 30.41 -3.14 11.30
C GLN A 310 31.37 -2.31 12.17
N HIS A 311 32.30 -1.56 11.56
CA HIS A 311 33.18 -0.66 12.31
C HIS A 311 32.41 0.50 12.96
N MET A 312 31.38 1.04 12.29
CA MET A 312 30.58 2.15 12.79
C MET A 312 29.51 1.74 13.81
N MET A 313 28.82 0.61 13.60
CA MET A 313 27.70 0.15 14.45
C MET A 313 28.01 -1.06 15.33
N GLY A 314 29.22 -1.61 15.26
CA GLY A 314 29.59 -2.83 15.97
C GLY A 314 28.72 -4.01 15.54
N ILE A 315 28.15 -4.71 16.53
CA ILE A 315 27.32 -5.93 16.32
C ILE A 315 26.12 -5.63 15.42
N VAL A 316 25.48 -4.47 15.57
CA VAL A 316 24.31 -4.08 14.77
C VAL A 316 24.66 -3.86 13.29
N GLY A 317 25.90 -3.43 13.02
CA GLY A 317 26.36 -3.19 11.65
C GLY A 317 26.58 -4.45 10.83
N GLY A 318 26.72 -5.60 11.50
CA GLY A 318 26.87 -6.92 10.86
C GLY A 318 25.57 -7.72 10.75
N LEU A 319 24.44 -7.17 11.23
CA LEU A 319 23.12 -7.79 11.04
C LEU A 319 22.63 -7.60 9.60
N GLU A 320 21.90 -8.59 9.10
CA GLU A 320 21.18 -8.47 7.83
C GLU A 320 20.06 -7.44 7.93
N ALA A 321 19.56 -6.94 6.78
CA ALA A 321 18.55 -5.88 6.75
C ALA A 321 17.29 -6.23 7.56
N ASP A 322 16.79 -7.46 7.41
CA ASP A 322 15.62 -7.96 8.13
C ASP A 322 15.87 -8.09 9.64
N GLU A 323 17.05 -8.57 10.04
CA GLU A 323 17.43 -8.70 11.44
C GLU A 323 17.56 -7.34 12.12
N LYS A 324 18.08 -6.33 11.41
CA LYS A 324 18.11 -4.95 11.90
C LYS A 324 16.70 -4.40 12.09
N GLN A 325 15.80 -4.65 11.15
CA GLN A 325 14.42 -4.16 11.26
C GLN A 325 13.67 -4.85 12.40
N GLN A 326 13.86 -6.16 12.58
CA GLN A 326 13.32 -6.89 13.72
C GLN A 326 13.87 -6.37 15.05
N LEU A 327 15.18 -6.11 15.14
CA LEU A 327 15.78 -5.52 16.34
C LEU A 327 15.16 -4.16 16.66
N ILE A 328 14.95 -3.31 15.65
CA ILE A 328 14.31 -2.00 15.84
C ILE A 328 12.88 -2.17 16.34
N GLN A 329 12.14 -3.13 15.79
CA GLN A 329 10.77 -3.43 16.22
C GLN A 329 10.74 -3.89 17.69
N GLU A 330 11.61 -4.81 18.09
CA GLU A 330 11.75 -5.28 19.49
C GLU A 330 12.14 -4.15 20.45
N VAL A 331 12.94 -3.17 20.00
CA VAL A 331 13.29 -1.99 20.80
C VAL A 331 12.11 -1.03 20.96
N LEU A 332 11.22 -0.95 19.97
CA LEU A 332 10.04 -0.09 20.00
C LEU A 332 8.85 -0.74 20.75
N GLU A 333 8.75 -2.06 20.79
CA GLU A 333 7.69 -2.81 21.49
C GLU A 333 7.49 -2.40 22.97
N PRO A 334 8.54 -2.24 23.81
CA PRO A 334 8.42 -1.81 25.20
C PRO A 334 7.83 -0.41 25.38
N LEU A 335 7.83 0.43 24.34
CA LEU A 335 7.14 1.73 24.35
C LEU A 335 5.61 1.58 24.24
N GLY A 336 5.13 0.35 24.04
CA GLY A 336 3.74 -0.06 24.20
C GLY A 336 2.83 0.28 23.03
N GLN A 337 3.37 0.59 21.85
CA GLN A 337 2.58 1.04 20.69
C GLN A 337 3.16 0.54 19.36
N ASN A 338 2.32 -0.09 18.53
CA ASN A 338 2.56 -0.21 17.09
C ASN A 338 2.33 1.17 16.47
N LEU A 339 3.39 1.97 16.40
CA LEU A 339 3.33 3.34 15.94
C LEU A 339 3.34 3.40 14.43
N ILE A 340 2.39 4.13 13.88
CA ILE A 340 2.36 4.54 12.48
C ILE A 340 2.73 6.02 12.37
N VAL A 341 3.44 6.36 11.31
CA VAL A 341 3.90 7.72 11.02
C VAL A 341 3.25 8.19 9.72
N THR A 342 2.78 9.43 9.71
CA THR A 342 2.18 10.10 8.56
C THR A 342 2.73 11.52 8.42
N PRO A 343 2.78 12.09 7.21
CA PRO A 343 3.09 13.51 7.02
C PRO A 343 2.13 14.42 7.79
N LYS A 344 2.61 15.61 8.17
CA LYS A 344 1.82 16.60 8.93
C LYS A 344 0.60 17.13 8.16
N GLU A 345 0.72 17.24 6.84
CA GLU A 345 -0.29 17.78 5.92
C GLU A 345 -1.17 16.66 5.32
N VAL A 346 -1.33 15.55 6.04
CA VAL A 346 -2.12 14.40 5.58
C VAL A 346 -3.59 14.74 5.39
N ASP A 347 -4.12 15.70 6.14
CA ASP A 347 -5.49 16.19 6.00
C ASP A 347 -5.77 16.76 4.61
N ALA A 348 -4.90 17.64 4.11
CA ALA A 348 -5.00 18.20 2.77
C ALA A 348 -4.81 17.12 1.71
N PHE A 349 -3.81 16.24 1.89
CA PHE A 349 -3.56 15.14 0.96
C PHE A 349 -4.77 14.21 0.83
N ILE A 350 -5.37 13.78 1.94
CA ILE A 350 -6.54 12.88 1.93
C ILE A 350 -7.73 13.54 1.22
N GLY A 351 -7.95 14.84 1.45
CA GLY A 351 -9.00 15.60 0.79
C GLY A 351 -8.82 15.73 -0.72
N ASP A 352 -7.59 16.01 -1.17
CA ASP A 352 -7.28 16.18 -2.59
C ASP A 352 -7.20 14.83 -3.33
N MET A 353 -6.54 13.84 -2.72
CA MET A 353 -6.43 12.51 -3.28
C MET A 353 -7.80 11.81 -3.35
N GLY A 354 -8.65 12.03 -2.33
CA GLY A 354 -10.05 11.61 -2.37
C GLY A 354 -10.78 12.13 -3.61
N LYS A 355 -10.56 13.41 -3.98
CA LYS A 355 -11.16 14.01 -5.18
C LYS A 355 -10.60 13.40 -6.45
N VAL A 356 -9.28 13.32 -6.56
CA VAL A 356 -8.62 12.80 -7.76
C VAL A 356 -9.09 11.36 -8.05
N VAL A 357 -9.14 10.50 -7.03
CA VAL A 357 -9.64 9.13 -7.19
C VAL A 357 -11.14 9.11 -7.50
N ALA A 358 -11.97 9.82 -6.73
CA ALA A 358 -13.42 9.79 -6.92
C ALA A 358 -13.84 10.34 -8.29
N LEU A 359 -13.29 11.48 -8.70
CA LEU A 359 -13.58 12.08 -10.00
C LEU A 359 -13.03 11.21 -11.14
N GLY A 360 -11.82 10.67 -10.97
CA GLY A 360 -11.24 9.78 -11.95
C GLY A 360 -12.05 8.50 -12.14
N MET A 361 -12.59 7.93 -11.04
CA MET A 361 -13.53 6.82 -11.05
C MET A 361 -14.86 7.21 -11.69
N ASN A 362 -15.40 8.39 -11.40
CA ASN A 362 -16.66 8.83 -12.00
C ASN A 362 -16.55 8.92 -13.53
N CYS A 363 -15.45 9.46 -14.07
CA CYS A 363 -15.22 9.47 -15.50
C CYS A 363 -15.11 8.05 -16.07
N ALA A 364 -14.34 7.18 -15.40
CA ALA A 364 -14.11 5.81 -15.88
C ALA A 364 -15.34 4.89 -15.79
N LEU A 365 -16.27 5.18 -14.88
CA LEU A 365 -17.49 4.38 -14.68
C LEU A 365 -18.67 4.89 -15.50
N HIS A 366 -18.64 6.14 -15.96
CA HIS A 366 -19.73 6.79 -16.67
C HIS A 366 -19.23 7.44 -17.97
N ASP A 367 -19.50 6.83 -19.12
CA ASP A 367 -19.14 7.38 -20.44
C ASP A 367 -19.66 8.81 -20.68
N ALA A 368 -20.77 9.19 -20.03
CA ALA A 368 -21.35 10.53 -20.12
C ALA A 368 -20.59 11.60 -19.30
N VAL A 369 -19.69 11.17 -18.41
CA VAL A 369 -18.96 12.04 -17.49
C VAL A 369 -17.52 12.20 -17.99
N THR A 370 -17.14 13.44 -18.29
CA THR A 370 -15.81 13.77 -18.80
C THR A 370 -15.05 14.62 -17.78
N PRO A 371 -13.71 14.68 -17.86
CA PRO A 371 -12.90 15.55 -16.99
C PRO A 371 -13.38 17.01 -16.94
N GLU A 372 -14.00 17.52 -18.02
CA GLU A 372 -14.52 18.88 -18.10
C GLU A 372 -15.85 19.08 -17.35
N ASN A 373 -16.67 18.03 -17.21
CA ASN A 373 -18.00 18.12 -16.61
C ASN A 373 -18.12 17.42 -15.24
N VAL A 374 -17.13 16.60 -14.86
CA VAL A 374 -17.21 15.77 -13.63
C VAL A 374 -17.40 16.61 -12.36
N SER A 375 -16.82 17.82 -12.33
CA SER A 375 -16.95 18.74 -11.20
C SER A 375 -18.37 19.28 -10.97
N SER A 376 -19.23 19.30 -12.00
CA SER A 376 -20.63 19.71 -11.82
C SER A 376 -21.55 18.56 -11.37
N HIS A 377 -21.03 17.33 -11.32
CA HIS A 377 -21.77 16.13 -10.94
C HIS A 377 -21.36 15.59 -9.56
N SER A 378 -20.29 16.12 -8.97
CA SER A 378 -19.86 15.78 -7.60
C SER A 378 -20.65 16.54 -6.54
N ASN A 379 -20.86 15.91 -5.38
CA ASN A 379 -21.58 16.46 -4.22
C ASN A 379 -20.78 17.48 -3.39
#